data_AF-A0A7Y4WL68-F1
#
_entry.id   AF-A0A7Y4WL68-F1
#
_cell.length_a   1.000
_cell.length_b   1.000
_cell.length_c   1.000
_cell.angle_alpha   90.00
_cell.angle_beta   90.00
_cell.angle_gamma   90.00
#
_symmetry.space_group_name_H-M   'P 1'
#
loop_
_entity.id
_entity.type
_entity.pdbx_description
1 polymer ?
#
loop_
_entity_poly.entity_id
_entity_poly.type
_entity_poly.pdbx_seq_one_letter_code
_entity_poly.pdbx_strand_id
1 'polypeptide(L)'
;MAINIQEINRKHLLNSDVVYRVNHGLCSKLVNYKNGILYIEVMFTGKWTKNYDQTTEEIAKCWRDSNTELKDAIGCKVYIVDARKHNYKKDLYLHSKVASYDAKKGILFYDFILN
;
A
#
# COMPACT_ATOMS: atom_id res chain seq x y z
N MET A 1 15.80 -0.65 17.02
CA MET A 1 15.93 0.44 16.02
C MET A 1 14.52 0.88 15.67
N ALA A 2 14.19 2.16 15.85
CA ALA A 2 12.87 2.68 15.46
C ALA A 2 12.89 2.98 13.95
N ILE A 3 12.04 2.31 13.17
CA ILE A 3 11.91 2.58 11.74
C ILE A 3 11.23 3.94 11.53
N ASN A 4 11.88 4.82 10.76
CA ASN A 4 11.30 6.12 10.40
C ASN A 4 10.39 5.96 9.17
N ILE A 5 9.10 5.75 9.44
CA ILE A 5 8.07 5.54 8.41
C ILE A 5 7.97 6.73 7.43
N GLN A 6 8.19 7.97 7.89
CA GLN A 6 8.10 9.15 7.04
C GLN A 6 9.22 9.17 5.99
N GLU A 7 10.44 8.79 6.39
CA GLU A 7 11.58 8.72 5.49
C GLU A 7 11.41 7.62 4.45
N ILE A 8 10.96 6.43 4.87
CA ILE A 8 10.67 5.31 3.95
C ILE A 8 9.58 5.69 2.96
N ASN A 9 8.48 6.30 3.42
CA ASN A 9 7.44 6.80 2.53
C ASN A 9 7.98 7.80 1.49
N ARG A 10 8.87 8.71 1.91
CA ARG A 10 9.49 9.69 0.99
C ARG A 10 10.36 9.01 -0.05
N LYS A 11 11.20 8.04 0.36
CA LYS A 11 12.06 7.27 -0.55
C LYS A 11 11.23 6.46 -1.55
N HIS A 12 10.21 5.75 -1.07
CA HIS A 12 9.33 4.94 -1.91
C HIS A 12 8.54 5.80 -2.90
N LEU A 13 8.07 6.98 -2.47
CA LEU A 13 7.38 7.92 -3.34
C LEU A 13 8.24 8.35 -4.51
N LEU A 14 9.51 8.70 -4.26
CA LEU A 14 10.44 9.18 -5.29
C LEU A 14 10.88 8.07 -6.26
N ASN A 15 11.07 6.85 -5.77
CA ASN A 15 11.67 5.77 -6.55
C ASN A 15 10.65 4.91 -7.32
N SER A 16 9.49 4.66 -6.74
CA SER A 16 8.56 3.62 -7.22
C SER A 16 7.14 4.13 -7.43
N ASP A 17 6.60 4.89 -6.47
CA ASP A 17 5.19 5.29 -6.46
C ASP A 17 4.89 6.38 -7.51
N VAL A 18 5.89 7.13 -8.03
CA VAL A 18 5.67 8.10 -9.14
C VAL A 18 5.09 7.41 -10.38
N VAL A 19 5.63 6.25 -10.75
CA VAL A 19 5.20 5.51 -11.95
C VAL A 19 3.74 5.04 -11.77
N TYR A 20 3.41 4.46 -10.62
CA TYR A 20 2.05 4.03 -10.31
C TYR A 20 1.06 5.20 -10.19
N ARG A 21 1.47 6.34 -9.62
CA ARG A 21 0.61 7.53 -9.50
C ARG A 21 0.31 8.17 -10.84
N VAL A 22 1.34 8.40 -11.65
CA VAL A 22 1.21 9.15 -12.91
C VAL A 22 0.53 8.28 -13.97
N ASN A 23 0.98 7.03 -14.14
CA ASN A 23 0.52 6.18 -15.23
C ASN A 23 -0.78 5.45 -14.89
N HIS A 24 -0.93 5.04 -13.62
CA HIS A 24 -1.99 4.12 -13.22
C HIS A 24 -2.99 4.72 -12.22
N GLY A 25 -2.77 5.96 -11.77
CA GLY A 25 -3.68 6.63 -10.84
C GLY A 25 -3.83 5.89 -9.50
N LEU A 26 -2.75 5.21 -9.06
CA LEU A 26 -2.65 4.47 -7.81
C LEU A 26 -1.65 5.17 -6.89
N CYS A 27 -2.02 5.31 -5.62
CA CYS A 27 -1.24 5.93 -4.58
C CYS A 27 -1.14 4.96 -3.41
N SER A 28 0.06 4.74 -2.89
CA SER A 28 0.27 3.91 -1.71
C SER A 28 1.07 4.64 -0.62
N LYS A 29 0.88 4.24 0.64
CA LYS A 29 1.71 4.70 1.76
C LYS A 29 1.83 3.62 2.83
N LEU A 30 3.01 3.52 3.44
CA LEU A 30 3.22 2.75 4.66
C LEU A 30 2.66 3.53 5.85
N VAL A 31 1.68 2.95 6.54
CA VAL A 31 1.04 3.50 7.73
C VAL A 31 1.78 3.04 8.99
N ASN A 32 2.20 1.78 9.01
CA ASN A 32 2.86 1.18 10.17
C ASN A 32 3.71 -0.02 9.76
N TYR A 33 4.69 -0.36 10.59
CA TYR A 33 5.45 -1.61 10.51
C TYR A 33 5.68 -2.14 11.92
N LYS A 34 5.10 -3.30 12.22
CA LYS A 34 5.17 -3.90 13.57
C LYS A 34 5.16 -5.42 13.46
N ASN A 35 6.03 -6.07 14.23
CA ASN A 35 6.15 -7.54 14.31
C ASN A 35 6.36 -8.19 12.93
N GLY A 36 7.12 -7.55 12.03
CA GLY A 36 7.32 -8.06 10.67
C GLY A 36 6.11 -7.90 9.75
N ILE A 37 5.04 -7.20 10.17
CA ILE A 37 3.85 -6.95 9.36
C ILE A 37 3.85 -5.52 8.86
N LEU A 38 3.74 -5.38 7.54
CA LEU A 38 3.53 -4.11 6.85
C LEU A 38 2.06 -3.71 6.94
N TYR A 39 1.79 -2.45 7.23
CA TYR A 39 0.46 -1.86 7.18
C TYR A 39 0.46 -0.79 6.10
N ILE A 40 -0.14 -1.08 4.96
CA ILE A 40 -0.12 -0.21 3.78
C ILE A 40 -1.53 0.30 3.53
N GLU A 41 -1.64 1.58 3.24
CA GLU A 41 -2.85 2.19 2.73
C GLU A 41 -2.69 2.45 1.23
N VAL A 42 -3.70 2.06 0.47
CA VAL A 42 -3.75 2.19 -0.98
C VAL A 42 -5.03 2.90 -1.38
N MET A 43 -4.88 3.85 -2.30
CA MET A 43 -5.98 4.49 -3.00
C MET A 43 -5.73 4.38 -4.49
N PHE A 44 -6.75 3.96 -5.24
CA PHE A 44 -6.69 3.96 -6.70
C PHE A 44 -7.96 4.52 -7.32
N THR A 45 -7.78 5.07 -8.52
CA THR A 45 -8.82 5.71 -9.33
C THR A 45 -9.19 4.85 -10.54
N GLY A 46 -10.09 5.34 -11.40
CA GLY A 46 -10.58 4.63 -12.58
C GLY A 46 -9.51 4.12 -13.56
N LYS A 47 -8.27 4.61 -13.49
CA LYS A 47 -7.14 4.11 -14.30
C LYS A 47 -6.64 2.72 -13.87
N TRP A 48 -6.91 2.30 -12.64
CA TRP A 48 -6.52 1.00 -12.12
C TRP A 48 -7.62 -0.04 -12.32
N THR A 49 -7.34 -1.06 -13.14
CA THR A 49 -8.33 -2.06 -13.55
C THR A 49 -8.25 -3.37 -12.76
N LYS A 50 -7.18 -3.56 -11.97
CA LYS A 50 -6.96 -4.80 -11.22
C LYS A 50 -7.96 -4.96 -10.06
N ASN A 51 -8.21 -6.21 -9.67
CA ASN A 51 -9.08 -6.51 -8.54
C ASN A 51 -8.35 -6.30 -7.20
N TYR A 52 -9.06 -6.38 -6.09
CA TYR A 52 -8.48 -6.11 -4.77
C TYR A 52 -7.37 -7.09 -4.37
N ASP A 53 -7.49 -8.37 -4.75
CA ASP A 53 -6.51 -9.38 -4.38
C ASP A 53 -5.20 -9.20 -5.18
N GLN A 54 -5.32 -9.01 -6.51
CA GLN A 54 -4.20 -8.66 -7.39
C GLN A 54 -3.50 -7.38 -6.94
N THR A 55 -4.28 -6.34 -6.59
CA THR A 55 -3.73 -5.08 -6.07
C THR A 55 -2.98 -5.29 -4.77
N THR A 56 -3.54 -6.09 -3.86
CA THR A 56 -2.93 -6.38 -2.56
C THR A 56 -1.59 -7.09 -2.75
N GLU A 57 -1.56 -8.12 -3.60
CA GLU A 57 -0.35 -8.90 -3.87
C GLU A 57 0.76 -8.04 -4.49
N GLU A 58 0.42 -7.27 -5.52
CA GLU A 58 1.37 -6.43 -6.24
C GLU A 58 1.95 -5.32 -5.38
N ILE A 59 1.10 -4.62 -4.61
CA ILE A 59 1.55 -3.54 -3.74
C ILE A 59 2.38 -4.09 -2.59
N ALA A 60 1.96 -5.18 -1.97
CA ALA A 60 2.71 -5.77 -0.88
C ALA A 60 4.11 -6.22 -1.34
N LYS A 61 4.22 -6.88 -2.51
CA LYS A 61 5.51 -7.24 -3.11
C LYS A 61 6.34 -6.00 -3.46
N CYS A 62 5.74 -5.00 -4.10
CA CYS A 62 6.43 -3.75 -4.46
C CYS A 62 7.04 -3.07 -3.23
N TRP A 63 6.30 -2.95 -2.14
CA TRP A 63 6.80 -2.32 -0.92
C TRP A 63 7.92 -3.11 -0.24
N ARG A 64 7.79 -4.44 -0.17
CA ARG A 64 8.82 -5.31 0.41
C ARG A 64 10.11 -5.30 -0.42
N ASP A 65 9.98 -5.40 -1.73
CA ASP A 65 11.13 -5.60 -2.62
C ASP A 65 11.85 -4.28 -2.93
N SER A 66 11.15 -3.14 -2.87
CA SER A 66 11.71 -1.81 -3.17
C SER A 66 12.34 -1.10 -1.96
N ASN A 67 12.10 -1.59 -0.73
CA ASN A 67 12.62 -0.98 0.49
C ASN A 67 13.42 -2.03 1.28
N THR A 68 14.73 -1.83 1.39
CA THR A 68 15.61 -2.79 2.07
C THR A 68 15.26 -2.94 3.56
N GLU A 69 14.73 -1.88 4.19
CA GLU A 69 14.29 -1.88 5.57
C GLU A 69 13.07 -2.78 5.83
N LEU A 70 12.33 -3.15 4.78
CA LEU A 70 11.09 -3.92 4.84
C LEU A 70 11.25 -5.34 4.28
N LYS A 71 12.46 -5.72 3.86
CA LYS A 71 12.73 -7.00 3.19
C LYS A 71 12.39 -8.21 4.05
N ASP A 72 12.58 -8.09 5.36
CA ASP A 72 12.32 -9.16 6.33
C ASP A 72 10.85 -9.22 6.80
N ALA A 73 9.95 -8.51 6.10
CA ALA A 73 8.52 -8.59 6.40
C ALA A 73 7.98 -10.01 6.15
N ILE A 74 7.20 -10.48 7.12
CA ILE A 74 6.54 -11.79 7.16
C ILE A 74 5.20 -11.73 6.43
N GLY A 75 4.53 -10.58 6.50
CA GLY A 75 3.27 -10.35 5.83
C GLY A 75 2.93 -8.87 5.65
N CYS A 76 1.80 -8.63 5.00
CA CYS A 76 1.31 -7.30 4.71
C CYS A 76 -0.21 -7.23 4.86
N LYS A 77 -0.69 -6.16 5.49
CA LYS A 77 -2.09 -5.78 5.57
C LYS A 77 -2.31 -4.52 4.75
N VAL A 78 -3.14 -4.63 3.72
CA VAL A 78 -3.46 -3.54 2.80
C VAL A 78 -4.87 -3.03 3.09
N TYR A 79 -4.96 -1.72 3.34
CA TYR A 79 -6.20 -0.97 3.50
C TYR A 79 -6.52 -0.26 2.19
N ILE A 80 -7.65 -0.59 1.57
CA ILE A 80 -7.99 -0.17 0.21
C ILE A 80 -9.07 0.92 0.26
N VAL A 81 -8.82 2.01 -0.45
CA VAL A 81 -9.78 3.06 -0.80
C VAL A 81 -10.03 3.01 -2.31
N ASP A 82 -11.23 2.60 -2.70
CA ASP A 82 -11.64 2.48 -4.10
C ASP A 82 -12.38 3.76 -4.53
N ALA A 83 -11.67 4.59 -5.30
CA ALA A 83 -12.20 5.83 -5.87
C ALA A 83 -12.70 5.65 -7.33
N ARG A 84 -12.77 4.42 -7.87
CA ARG A 84 -13.19 4.18 -9.27
C ARG A 84 -14.63 4.62 -9.54
N LYS A 85 -15.55 4.31 -8.62
CA LYS A 85 -16.97 4.69 -8.73
C LYS A 85 -17.25 6.10 -8.21
N HIS A 86 -16.39 6.60 -7.33
CA HIS A 86 -16.64 7.79 -6.54
C HIS A 86 -15.38 8.66 -6.48
N ASN A 87 -15.22 9.51 -7.50
CA ASN A 87 -14.04 10.36 -7.63
C ASN A 87 -13.84 11.31 -6.43
N TYR A 88 -14.91 11.73 -5.75
CA TYR A 88 -14.82 12.57 -4.54
C TYR A 88 -13.97 11.93 -3.43
N LYS A 89 -13.85 10.60 -3.39
CA LYS A 89 -13.00 9.90 -2.42
C LYS A 89 -11.53 10.23 -2.61
N LYS A 90 -11.11 10.57 -3.83
CA LYS A 90 -9.75 11.05 -4.10
C LYS A 90 -9.50 12.37 -3.38
N ASP A 91 -10.43 13.32 -3.50
CA ASP A 91 -10.30 14.63 -2.87
C ASP A 91 -10.34 14.49 -1.35
N LEU A 92 -11.21 13.63 -0.83
CA LEU A 92 -11.27 13.31 0.60
C LEU A 92 -9.97 12.68 1.10
N TYR A 93 -9.39 11.73 0.34
CA TYR A 93 -8.13 11.08 0.67
C TYR A 93 -6.94 12.07 0.71
N LEU A 94 -6.96 13.10 -0.14
CA LEU A 94 -5.89 14.10 -0.20
C LEU A 94 -6.00 15.17 0.89
N HIS A 95 -7.23 15.59 1.24
CA HIS A 95 -7.47 16.73 2.13
C HIS A 95 -7.84 16.33 3.56
N SER A 96 -8.16 15.06 3.80
CA SER A 96 -8.57 14.57 5.12
C SER A 96 -7.93 13.22 5.45
N LYS A 97 -7.96 12.84 6.73
CA LYS A 97 -7.62 11.47 7.12
C LYS A 97 -8.70 10.53 6.58
N VAL A 98 -8.29 9.36 6.10
CA VAL A 98 -9.23 8.35 5.58
C VAL A 98 -10.25 7.98 6.64
N ALA A 99 -11.51 8.33 6.39
CA ALA A 99 -12.61 8.05 7.32
C ALA A 99 -13.00 6.56 7.34
N SER A 100 -12.90 5.89 6.19
CA SER A 100 -13.25 4.48 6.04
C SER A 100 -12.51 3.84 4.87
N TYR A 101 -12.28 2.54 4.97
CA TYR A 101 -11.70 1.72 3.91
C TYR A 101 -12.79 0.89 3.23
N ASP A 102 -12.74 0.80 1.90
CA ASP A 102 -13.64 -0.03 1.10
C ASP A 102 -13.33 -1.52 1.26
N ALA A 103 -12.05 -1.86 1.47
CA ALA A 103 -11.64 -3.22 1.77
C ALA A 103 -10.39 -3.27 2.66
N LYS A 104 -10.21 -4.40 3.34
CA LYS A 104 -9.01 -4.73 4.10
C LYS A 104 -8.57 -6.12 3.69
N LYS A 105 -7.36 -6.25 3.18
CA LYS A 105 -6.80 -7.52 2.70
C LYS A 105 -5.47 -7.78 3.39
N GLY A 106 -5.14 -9.05 3.55
CA GLY A 106 -3.90 -9.48 4.17
C GLY A 106 -3.25 -10.56 3.33
N ILE A 107 -1.94 -10.53 3.25
CA ILE A 107 -1.14 -11.60 2.64
C ILE A 107 0.02 -11.96 3.56
N LEU A 108 0.43 -13.22 3.48
CA LEU A 108 1.72 -13.68 3.99
C LEU A 108 2.66 -13.82 2.81
N PHE A 109 3.92 -13.50 3.04
CA PHE A 109 4.93 -13.50 1.98
C PHE A 109 5.55 -14.88 1.75
N TYR A 110 5.45 -15.78 2.74
CA TYR A 110 5.98 -17.13 2.65
C TYR A 110 4.94 -18.12 3.16
N ASP A 111 4.72 -19.18 2.38
CA ASP A 111 3.76 -20.24 2.73
C ASP A 111 4.24 -21.11 3.90
N PHE A 112 5.55 -21.16 4.15
CA PHE A 112 6.13 -22.02 5.20
C PHE A 112 5.99 -21.45 6.63
N ILE A 113 5.54 -20.20 6.81
CA ILE A 113 5.41 -19.59 8.15
C ILE A 113 4.29 -20.24 8.98
N LEU A 114 3.34 -20.91 8.32
CA LEU A 114 2.18 -21.53 8.95
C LEU A 114 2.31 -23.03 9.18
N ASN A 115 3.46 -23.62 8.84
CA ASN A 115 3.80 -25.02 9.13
C ASN A 115 4.57 -25.12 10.45
#